data_AF-A0ABD5KNR2-F1
#
_entry.id   AF-A0ABD5KNR2-F1
#
_cell.length_a   1.000
_cell.length_b   1.000
_cell.length_c   1.000
_cell.angle_alpha   90.00
_cell.angle_beta   90.00
_cell.angle_gamma   90.00
#
_symmetry.space_group_name_H-M   'P 1'
#
loop_
_entity.id
_entity.type
_entity.pdbx_description
1 polymer ?
#
loop_
_entity_poly.entity_id
_entity_poly.type
_entity_poly.pdbx_seq_one_letter_code
_entity_poly.pdbx_strand_id
1 'polypeptide(L)'
;MLDLKEQMLQISSPDVKQHIEGIMDASPTSRFDFHVTTELPNVYVYLIEDNSLEDYSSFHVFSYDYVGQDYSFHCFPVKQMHRMHEFILKTNLD
;
A
#
# COMPACT_ATOMS: atom_id res chain seq x y z
N MET A 1 3.85 -7.35 16.33
CA MET A 1 3.45 -7.15 14.93
C MET A 1 2.05 -7.74 14.83
N LEU A 2 1.03 -6.93 14.58
CA LEU A 2 -0.36 -7.43 14.44
C LEU A 2 -0.44 -8.33 13.20
N ASP A 3 -1.24 -9.39 13.28
CA ASP A 3 -1.49 -10.26 12.12
C ASP A 3 -2.07 -9.44 10.97
N LEU A 4 -1.74 -9.77 9.72
CA LEU A 4 -2.17 -9.00 8.54
C LEU A 4 -3.71 -8.83 8.52
N LYS A 5 -4.41 -9.87 8.95
CA LYS A 5 -5.87 -9.89 9.10
C LYS A 5 -6.38 -8.91 10.15
N GLU A 6 -5.67 -8.74 11.26
CA GLU A 6 -6.03 -7.77 12.31
C GLU A 6 -5.86 -6.34 11.82
N GLN A 7 -4.88 -6.08 10.94
CA GLN A 7 -4.70 -4.76 10.34
C GLN A 7 -5.75 -4.46 9.27
N MET A 8 -6.17 -5.47 8.49
CA MET A 8 -7.27 -5.32 7.53
C MET A 8 -8.61 -4.96 8.18
N LEU A 9 -8.83 -5.29 9.47
CA LEU A 9 -10.03 -4.87 10.20
C LEU A 9 -10.16 -3.35 10.31
N GLN A 10 -9.04 -2.61 10.22
CA GLN A 10 -9.02 -1.15 10.31
C GLN A 10 -9.52 -0.47 9.02
N ILE A 11 -9.59 -1.20 7.90
CA ILE A 11 -10.15 -0.68 6.65
C ILE A 11 -11.67 -0.70 6.74
N SER A 12 -12.29 0.47 6.73
CA SER A 12 -13.75 0.59 6.68
C SER A 12 -14.33 0.34 5.29
N SER A 13 -13.58 0.60 4.21
CA SER A 13 -14.05 0.40 2.83
C SER A 13 -14.01 -1.09 2.42
N PRO A 14 -15.16 -1.70 2.06
CA PRO A 14 -15.20 -3.07 1.53
C PRO A 14 -14.46 -3.21 0.19
N ASP A 15 -14.54 -2.20 -0.68
CA ASP A 15 -13.93 -2.26 -2.01
C ASP A 15 -12.40 -2.26 -1.93
N VAL A 16 -11.84 -1.47 -1.00
CA VAL A 16 -10.40 -1.47 -0.73
C VAL A 16 -9.96 -2.82 -0.18
N LYS A 17 -10.72 -3.41 0.77
CA LYS A 17 -10.44 -4.76 1.29
C LYS A 17 -10.42 -5.81 0.17
N GLN A 18 -11.46 -5.82 -0.66
CA GLN A 18 -11.57 -6.77 -1.75
C GLN A 18 -10.44 -6.62 -2.77
N HIS A 19 -10.01 -5.38 -3.07
CA HIS A 19 -8.87 -5.17 -3.96
C HIS A 19 -7.58 -5.71 -3.35
N ILE A 20 -7.32 -5.46 -2.07
CA ILE A 20 -6.13 -5.99 -1.37
C ILE A 20 -6.13 -7.52 -1.39
N GLU A 21 -7.26 -8.15 -1.09
CA GLU A 21 -7.40 -9.62 -1.18
C GLU A 21 -7.07 -10.12 -2.59
N GLY A 22 -7.57 -9.44 -3.63
CA GLY A 22 -7.25 -9.77 -5.02
C GLY A 22 -5.77 -9.67 -5.36
N ILE A 23 -5.04 -8.70 -4.81
CA ILE A 23 -3.57 -8.58 -4.98
C ILE A 23 -2.87 -9.76 -4.30
N MET A 24 -3.27 -10.08 -3.07
CA MET A 24 -2.66 -11.18 -2.32
C MET A 24 -2.91 -12.54 -2.96
N ASP A 25 -4.13 -12.78 -3.43
CA ASP A 25 -4.50 -14.02 -4.11
C ASP A 25 -3.78 -14.19 -5.45
N ALA A 26 -3.49 -13.09 -6.15
CA ALA A 26 -2.76 -13.12 -7.41
C ALA A 26 -1.25 -13.45 -7.24
N SER A 27 -0.68 -13.17 -6.06
CA SER A 27 0.74 -13.38 -5.78
C SER A 27 0.98 -14.24 -4.52
N PRO A 28 0.63 -15.54 -4.55
CA PRO A 28 0.68 -16.41 -3.37
C PRO A 28 2.10 -16.72 -2.86
N THR A 29 3.13 -16.45 -3.67
CA THR A 29 4.54 -16.60 -3.30
C THR A 29 5.16 -15.32 -2.73
N SER A 30 4.45 -14.20 -2.81
CA SER A 30 4.90 -12.93 -2.27
C SER A 30 4.72 -12.89 -0.75
N ARG A 31 5.59 -12.13 -0.10
CA ARG A 31 5.41 -11.68 1.28
C ARG A 31 4.78 -10.30 1.25
N PHE A 32 3.88 -10.06 2.19
CA PHE A 32 3.15 -8.79 2.28
C PHE A 32 3.38 -8.14 3.64
N ASP A 33 3.80 -6.87 3.62
CA ASP A 33 3.81 -5.99 4.78
C ASP A 33 2.74 -4.92 4.61
N PHE A 34 2.09 -4.56 5.70
CA PHE A 34 0.86 -3.76 5.67
C PHE A 34 0.89 -2.64 6.68
N HIS A 35 0.31 -1.50 6.32
CA HIS A 35 0.19 -0.37 7.21
C HIS A 35 -1.06 0.47 6.87
N VAL A 36 -1.83 0.84 7.89
CA VAL A 36 -2.96 1.76 7.76
C VAL A 36 -2.66 3.00 8.58
N THR A 37 -2.85 4.16 8.00
CA THR A 37 -2.82 5.44 8.71
C THR A 37 -4.10 6.23 8.41
N THR A 38 -4.49 7.07 9.36
CA THR A 38 -5.71 7.86 9.29
C THR A 38 -5.37 9.33 9.52
N GLU A 39 -5.66 10.15 8.53
CA GLU A 39 -5.59 11.61 8.61
C GLU A 39 -6.97 12.16 8.26
N LEU A 40 -7.84 12.26 9.27
CA LEU A 40 -9.26 12.57 9.08
C LEU A 40 -9.47 13.78 8.14
N PRO A 41 -10.31 13.64 7.09
CA PRO A 41 -11.26 12.55 6.85
C PRO A 41 -10.69 11.34 6.07
N ASN A 42 -9.42 11.36 5.71
CA ASN A 42 -8.80 10.38 4.82
C ASN A 42 -8.22 9.18 5.59
N VAL A 43 -8.28 8.03 4.95
CA VAL A 43 -7.59 6.81 5.33
C VAL A 43 -6.64 6.44 4.20
N TYR A 44 -5.40 6.14 4.58
CA TYR A 44 -4.38 5.65 3.66
C TYR A 44 -4.01 4.23 4.05
N VAL A 45 -3.98 3.35 3.06
CA VAL A 45 -3.54 1.97 3.21
C VAL A 45 -2.31 1.76 2.34
N TYR A 46 -1.26 1.23 2.95
CA TYR A 46 -0.02 0.89 2.29
C TYR A 46 0.19 -0.61 2.39
N LEU A 47 0.47 -1.24 1.25
CA LEU A 47 0.79 -2.64 1.14
C LEU A 47 2.10 -2.77 0.37
N ILE A 48 3.13 -3.30 1.01
CA ILE A 48 4.40 -3.67 0.38
C ILE A 48 4.29 -5.14 0.01
N GLU A 49 4.47 -5.44 -1.26
CA GLU A 49 4.59 -6.78 -1.80
C GLU A 49 6.05 -7.06 -2.12
N ASP A 50 6.61 -8.15 -1.59
CA ASP A 50 7.97 -8.59 -1.86
C ASP A 50 7.97 -10.03 -2.36
N ASN A 51 8.40 -10.23 -3.62
CA ASN A 51 8.51 -11.53 -4.24
C ASN A 51 9.97 -11.85 -4.51
N SER A 52 10.61 -12.55 -3.58
CA SER A 52 12.02 -12.93 -3.70
C SER A 52 12.29 -13.96 -4.82
N LEU A 53 11.27 -14.68 -5.29
CA LEU A 53 11.43 -15.66 -6.37
C LEU A 53 11.50 -14.98 -7.74
N GLU A 54 10.74 -13.91 -7.92
CA GLU A 54 10.69 -13.14 -9.17
C GLU A 54 11.52 -11.84 -9.13
N ASP A 55 12.24 -11.60 -8.03
CA ASP A 55 13.12 -10.44 -7.80
C ASP A 55 12.43 -9.09 -8.03
N TYR A 56 11.23 -8.95 -7.47
CA TYR A 56 10.52 -7.67 -7.45
C TYR A 56 9.97 -7.33 -6.06
N SER A 57 9.86 -6.03 -5.82
CA SER A 57 9.08 -5.49 -4.73
C SER A 57 8.21 -4.34 -5.25
N SER A 58 6.94 -4.35 -4.87
CA SER A 58 5.92 -3.40 -5.29
C SER A 58 5.31 -2.71 -4.08
N PHE A 59 4.96 -1.44 -4.24
CA PHE A 59 4.31 -0.62 -3.24
C PHE A 59 2.94 -0.20 -3.74
N HIS A 60 1.92 -0.68 -3.04
CA HIS A 60 0.52 -0.45 -3.33
C HIS A 60 -0.02 0.58 -2.34
N VAL A 61 -0.63 1.64 -2.86
CA VAL A 61 -1.18 2.76 -2.08
C VAL A 61 -2.65 2.90 -2.39
N PHE A 62 -3.47 2.82 -1.35
CA PHE A 62 -4.89 3.13 -1.41
C PHE A 62 -5.15 4.38 -0.59
N SER A 63 -6.02 5.26 -1.08
CA SER A 63 -6.53 6.38 -0.31
C SER A 63 -8.02 6.51 -0.52
N TYR A 64 -8.77 6.64 0.55
CA TYR A 64 -10.21 6.84 0.53
C TYR A 64 -10.61 7.70 1.72
N ASP A 65 -11.79 8.30 1.69
CA ASP A 65 -12.32 9.04 2.83
C ASP A 65 -13.47 8.25 3.51
N TYR A 66 -13.77 8.54 4.77
CA TYR A 66 -14.81 7.80 5.51
C TYR A 66 -16.25 8.01 5.01
N VAL A 67 -16.48 8.99 4.15
CA VAL A 67 -17.80 9.44 3.70
C VAL A 67 -18.10 8.98 2.27
N GLY A 68 -17.08 9.00 1.41
CA GLY A 68 -17.10 8.61 0.02
C GLY A 68 -17.00 7.10 -0.17
N GLN A 69 -17.56 6.62 -1.28
CA GLN A 69 -17.44 5.22 -1.70
C GLN A 69 -16.23 5.00 -2.62
N ASP A 70 -15.73 6.07 -3.24
CA ASP A 70 -14.60 5.99 -4.16
C ASP A 70 -13.27 5.91 -3.40
N TYR A 71 -12.33 5.15 -3.96
CA TYR A 71 -10.94 5.13 -3.50
C TYR A 71 -10.00 5.35 -4.68
N SER A 72 -8.85 5.96 -4.40
CA SER A 72 -7.74 6.02 -5.34
C SER A 72 -6.77 4.87 -5.07
N PHE A 73 -6.19 4.33 -6.14
CA PHE A 73 -5.19 3.28 -6.08
C PHE A 73 -3.99 3.63 -6.96
N HIS A 74 -2.79 3.42 -6.42
CA HIS A 74 -1.55 3.53 -7.15
C HIS A 74 -0.62 2.36 -6.80
N CYS A 75 0.11 1.87 -7.79
CA CYS A 75 1.13 0.85 -7.60
C CYS A 75 2.44 1.31 -8.22
N PHE A 76 3.53 1.20 -7.46
CA PHE A 76 4.87 1.59 -7.89
C PHE A 76 5.86 0.47 -7.57
N PRO A 77 6.79 0.14 -8.48
CA PRO A 77 7.96 -0.63 -8.10
C PRO A 77 8.73 0.11 -6.99
N VAL A 78 9.18 -0.59 -5.96
CA VAL A 78 9.94 0.01 -4.85
C VAL A 78 11.20 0.73 -5.35
N LYS A 79 11.80 0.23 -6.43
CA LYS A 79 12.92 0.90 -7.15
C LYS A 79 12.56 2.32 -7.63
N GLN A 80 11.32 2.59 -8.03
CA GLN A 80 10.87 3.94 -8.41
C GLN A 80 10.70 4.84 -7.18
N MET A 81 10.18 4.31 -6.07
CA MET A 81 10.09 5.06 -4.81
C MET A 81 11.45 5.50 -4.30
N HIS A 82 12.46 4.62 -4.35
CA HIS A 82 13.82 4.99 -3.98
C HIS A 82 14.38 6.14 -4.83
N ARG A 83 14.17 6.09 -6.16
CA ARG A 83 14.59 7.18 -7.06
C ARG A 83 13.88 8.50 -6.74
N MET A 84 12.59 8.44 -6.41
CA MET A 84 11.82 9.62 -6.02
C MET A 84 12.33 10.20 -4.69
N HIS A 85 12.59 9.35 -3.70
CA HIS A 85 13.17 9.76 -2.42
C HIS A 85 14.56 10.40 -2.62
N GLU A 86 15.43 9.79 -3.42
CA GLU A 86 16.74 10.36 -3.77
C GLU A 86 16.61 11.72 -4.47
N PHE A 87 15.65 11.88 -5.38
CA PHE A 87 15.38 13.14 -6.05
C PHE A 87 14.91 14.23 -5.07
N ILE A 88 13.97 13.91 -4.18
CA ILE A 88 13.47 14.82 -3.15
C ILE A 88 14.59 15.26 -2.22
N LEU A 89 15.43 14.32 -1.75
CA LEU A 89 16.58 14.65 -0.91
C LEU A 89 17.58 15.58 -1.61
N LYS A 90 17.84 15.37 -2.91
CA LYS A 90 18.69 16.27 -3.70
C LYS A 90 18.09 17.66 -3.84
N THR A 91 16.77 17.76 -4.03
CA THR A 91 16.07 19.03 -4.27
C THR A 91 15.82 19.83 -2.98
N ASN A 92 15.69 19.16 -1.83
CA ASN A 92 15.56 19.81 -0.51
C ASN A 92 16.91 20.23 0.10
N LEU A 93 18.02 20.03 -0.62
CA LEU A 93 19.36 20.46 -0.24
C LEU A 93 19.86 21.68 -1.05
N ASP A 94 19.00 22.25 -1.91
CA ASP A 94 19.19 23.53 -2.60
C ASP A 94 18.32 24.63 -1.99
#